data_AF-A0A9W6IQX3-F1
#
_entry.id   AF-A0A9W6IQX3-F1
#
_cell.length_a   1.000
_cell.length_b   1.000
_cell.length_c   1.000
_cell.angle_alpha   90.00
_cell.angle_beta   90.00
_cell.angle_gamma   90.00
#
_symmetry.space_group_name_H-M   'P 1'
#
loop_
_entity.id
_entity.type
_entity.pdbx_description
1 polymer ?
#
loop_
_entity_poly.entity_id
_entity_poly.type
_entity_poly.pdbx_seq_one_letter_code
_entity_poly.pdbx_strand_id
1 'polypeptide(L)'
;MTSFLRWTIRIHKWIALIVGIQIILWVAGGVVMTVLSIESVRGEHNIAQPAPVAILPAELISPERAVEAINPDGIVTEIHLQAWQGRPVFNVLRADGASSLVDARTAEVITPITRDTAIAVASSDYAGEPEIEAVEYFEEPTWEYRRAGPA
;
A
#
# COMPACT_ATOMS: atom_id res chain seq x y z
N MET A 1 9.46 -46.17 -44.94
CA MET A 1 9.15 -46.24 -43.48
C MET A 1 10.27 -45.71 -42.57
N THR A 2 11.54 -45.66 -42.99
CA THR A 2 12.67 -45.24 -42.14
C THR A 2 12.82 -43.73 -41.95
N SER A 3 12.35 -42.92 -42.91
CA SER A 3 12.45 -41.45 -42.84
C SER A 3 11.60 -40.85 -41.71
N PHE A 4 10.36 -41.33 -41.55
CA PHE A 4 9.44 -40.90 -40.50
C PHE A 4 10.02 -41.15 -39.10
N LEU A 5 10.57 -42.35 -38.86
CA LEU A 5 11.18 -42.69 -37.58
C LEU A 5 12.40 -41.82 -37.26
N ARG A 6 13.24 -41.51 -38.26
CA ARG A 6 14.40 -40.61 -38.11
C ARG A 6 13.97 -39.19 -37.76
N TRP A 7 12.89 -38.70 -38.37
CA TRP A 7 12.34 -37.37 -38.10
C TRP A 7 11.75 -37.28 -36.69
N THR A 8 10.97 -38.29 -36.27
CA THR A 8 10.39 -38.35 -34.92
C THR A 8 11.48 -38.35 -33.84
N ILE A 9 12.55 -39.15 -33.99
CA ILE A 9 13.67 -39.17 -33.03
C ILE A 9 14.37 -37.80 -32.99
N ARG A 10 14.58 -37.17 -34.14
CA ARG A 10 15.25 -35.86 -34.22
C ARG A 10 14.41 -34.77 -33.56
N ILE A 11 13.12 -34.70 -33.84
CA ILE A 11 12.19 -33.75 -33.19
C ILE A 11 12.13 -34.02 -31.69
N HIS A 12 11.92 -35.27 -31.28
CA HIS A 12 11.79 -35.62 -29.87
C HIS A 12 13.03 -35.20 -29.08
N LYS A 13 14.23 -35.41 -29.62
CA LYS A 13 15.48 -34.96 -28.99
C LYS A 13 15.52 -33.45 -28.78
N TRP A 14 15.14 -32.67 -29.79
CA TRP A 14 15.18 -31.21 -29.70
C TRP A 14 14.07 -30.65 -28.80
N ILE A 15 12.86 -31.21 -28.86
CA ILE A 15 11.77 -30.84 -27.94
C ILE A 15 12.16 -31.16 -26.50
N ALA A 16 12.68 -32.38 -26.24
CA ALA A 16 13.12 -32.77 -24.91
C ALA A 16 14.23 -31.85 -24.39
N LEU A 17 15.15 -31.40 -25.25
CA LEU A 17 16.18 -30.44 -24.86
C LEU A 17 15.59 -29.07 -24.49
N ILE A 18 14.69 -28.52 -25.31
CA ILE A 18 14.05 -27.22 -25.05
C ILE A 18 13.23 -27.28 -23.76
N VAL A 19 12.40 -28.31 -23.60
CA VAL A 19 11.57 -28.51 -22.41
C VAL A 19 12.44 -28.77 -21.18
N GLY A 20 13.53 -29.54 -21.31
CA GLY A 20 14.49 -29.76 -20.22
C GLY A 20 15.13 -28.46 -19.75
N ILE A 21 15.58 -27.61 -20.67
CA ILE A 21 16.11 -26.27 -20.35
C ILE A 21 15.03 -25.43 -19.68
N GLN A 22 13.81 -25.41 -20.21
CA GLN A 22 12.70 -24.66 -19.62
C GLN A 22 12.41 -25.11 -18.18
N ILE A 23 12.42 -26.42 -17.90
CA ILE A 23 12.22 -26.96 -16.56
C ILE A 23 13.36 -26.54 -15.63
N ILE A 24 14.62 -26.58 -16.10
CA ILE A 24 15.77 -26.14 -15.30
C ILE A 24 15.63 -24.66 -14.94
N LEU A 25 15.28 -23.80 -15.91
CA LEU A 25 15.05 -22.38 -15.66
C LEU A 25 13.87 -22.14 -14.70
N TRP A 26 12.81 -22.92 -14.85
CA TRP A 26 11.64 -22.85 -13.98
C TRP A 26 11.97 -23.25 -12.54
N VAL A 27 12.69 -24.36 -12.33
CA VAL A 27 13.16 -24.79 -11.01
C VAL A 27 14.12 -23.77 -10.42
N ALA A 28 15.06 -23.25 -11.22
CA ALA A 28 15.99 -22.22 -10.76
C ALA A 28 15.26 -20.96 -10.28
N GLY A 29 14.22 -20.52 -11.01
CA GLY A 29 13.35 -19.43 -10.60
C GLY A 29 12.65 -19.71 -9.26
N GLY A 30 12.09 -20.91 -9.11
CA GLY A 30 11.47 -21.32 -7.84
C GLY A 30 12.45 -21.39 -6.67
N VAL A 31 13.68 -21.84 -6.91
CA VAL A 31 14.75 -21.85 -5.91
C VAL A 31 15.11 -20.42 -5.49
N VAL A 32 15.29 -19.50 -6.44
CA VAL A 32 15.57 -18.09 -6.14
C VAL A 32 14.46 -17.49 -5.26
N MET A 33 13.19 -17.73 -5.61
CA MET A 33 12.05 -17.25 -4.81
C MET A 33 11.98 -17.87 -3.41
N THR A 34 12.54 -19.07 -3.23
CA THR A 34 12.56 -19.76 -1.92
C THR A 34 13.73 -19.30 -1.06
N VAL A 35 14.89 -19.02 -1.67
CA VAL A 35 16.11 -18.63 -0.98
C VAL A 35 16.08 -17.15 -0.58
N LEU A 36 15.45 -16.29 -1.40
CA LEU A 36 15.28 -14.89 -1.06
C LEU A 36 14.13 -14.73 -0.06
N SER A 37 14.40 -14.05 1.06
CA SER A 37 13.37 -13.66 2.01
C SER A 37 12.32 -12.82 1.31
N ILE A 38 11.06 -13.22 1.44
CA ILE A 38 9.95 -12.51 0.83
C ILE A 38 9.76 -11.12 1.43
N GLU A 39 10.16 -10.94 2.69
CA GLU A 39 10.16 -9.67 3.43
C GLU A 39 11.24 -8.69 2.93
N SER A 40 12.35 -9.21 2.38
CA SER A 40 13.33 -8.34 1.72
C SER A 40 12.80 -7.87 0.37
N VAL A 41 12.11 -8.74 -0.37
CA VAL A 41 11.61 -8.46 -1.73
C VAL A 41 10.44 -7.48 -1.71
N ARG A 42 9.55 -7.57 -0.70
CA ARG A 42 8.43 -6.64 -0.53
C ARG A 42 8.82 -5.34 0.17
N GLY A 43 10.07 -5.20 0.60
CA GLY A 43 10.58 -3.94 1.16
C GLY A 43 10.13 -3.68 2.60
N GLU A 44 9.71 -4.69 3.37
CA GLU A 44 9.24 -4.51 4.75
C GLU A 44 10.32 -3.91 5.65
N HIS A 45 11.59 -4.15 5.33
CA HIS A 45 12.74 -3.52 5.99
C HIS A 45 12.83 -2.01 5.76
N ASN A 46 12.10 -1.46 4.79
CA ASN A 46 11.97 -0.03 4.53
C ASN A 46 10.75 0.58 5.21
N ILE A 47 9.91 -0.21 5.89
CA ILE A 47 8.75 0.30 6.60
C ILE A 47 9.18 0.68 8.02
N ALA A 48 9.04 1.96 8.37
CA ALA A 48 9.28 2.41 9.73
C ALA A 48 8.22 1.82 10.67
N GLN A 49 8.63 1.47 11.88
CA GLN A 49 7.67 1.07 12.93
C GLN A 49 7.13 2.33 13.60
N PRO A 50 5.82 2.65 13.49
CA PRO A 50 5.26 3.83 14.11
C PRO A 50 5.37 3.73 15.63
N ALA A 51 5.83 4.81 16.26
CA ALA A 51 5.88 4.89 17.71
C ALA A 51 4.46 4.83 18.31
N PRO A 52 4.26 4.14 19.44
CA PRO A 52 2.97 4.15 20.13
C PRO A 52 2.57 5.58 20.49
N VAL A 53 1.34 5.97 20.17
CA VAL A 53 0.76 7.26 20.56
C VAL A 53 -0.12 7.05 21.78
N ALA A 54 0.09 7.85 22.81
CA ALA A 54 -0.77 7.86 23.98
C ALA A 54 -2.13 8.46 23.62
N ILE A 55 -3.17 7.62 23.71
CA ILE A 55 -4.56 8.02 23.54
C ILE A 55 -5.20 8.08 24.91
N LEU A 56 -5.57 9.28 25.36
CA LEU A 56 -6.24 9.51 26.63
C LEU A 56 -7.74 9.73 26.33
N PRO A 57 -8.63 8.78 26.67
CA PRO A 57 -10.05 8.89 26.31
C PRO A 57 -10.73 10.16 26.83
N ALA A 58 -10.26 10.71 27.95
CA ALA A 58 -10.78 11.95 28.53
C ALA A 58 -10.44 13.22 27.71
N GLU A 59 -9.45 13.15 26.83
CA GLU A 59 -9.04 14.27 25.96
C GLU A 59 -9.66 14.18 24.56
N LEU A 60 -10.39 13.09 24.27
CA LEU A 60 -10.99 12.88 22.97
C LEU A 60 -12.33 13.60 22.86
N ILE A 61 -12.58 14.21 21.70
CA ILE A 61 -13.91 14.65 21.31
C ILE A 61 -14.80 13.44 21.02
N SER A 62 -16.12 13.65 21.05
CA SER A 62 -17.05 12.60 20.62
C SER A 62 -16.94 12.37 19.10
N PRO A 63 -17.20 11.14 18.62
CA PRO A 63 -17.30 10.87 17.19
C PRO A 63 -18.31 11.78 16.48
N GLU A 64 -19.41 12.15 17.15
CA GLU A 64 -20.40 13.07 16.55
C GLU A 64 -19.78 14.43 16.25
N ARG A 65 -18.98 14.98 17.18
CA ARG A 65 -18.31 16.27 16.98
C ARG A 65 -17.28 16.23 15.84
N ALA A 66 -16.65 15.08 15.62
CA ALA A 66 -15.75 14.89 14.47
C ALA A 66 -16.52 14.87 13.15
N VAL A 67 -17.70 14.22 13.12
CA VAL A 67 -18.59 14.22 11.94
C VAL A 67 -19.15 15.61 11.67
N GLU A 68 -19.58 16.34 12.70
CA GLU A 68 -20.09 17.72 12.58
C GLU A 68 -19.08 18.67 11.91
N ALA A 69 -17.78 18.47 12.15
CA ALA A 69 -16.73 19.31 11.59
C ALA A 69 -16.60 19.18 10.06
N ILE A 70 -17.02 18.04 9.48
CA ILE A 70 -16.84 17.75 8.04
C ILE A 70 -18.15 17.57 7.28
N ASN A 71 -19.20 17.08 7.94
CA ASN A 71 -20.42 16.63 7.30
C ASN A 71 -21.61 16.60 8.28
N PRO A 72 -22.05 17.79 8.77
CA PRO A 72 -23.02 17.88 9.87
C PRO A 72 -24.39 17.24 9.56
N ASP A 73 -24.80 17.18 8.30
CA ASP A 73 -26.09 16.61 7.87
C ASP A 73 -25.94 15.29 7.09
N GLY A 74 -24.72 14.78 6.94
CA GLY A 74 -24.45 13.69 6.01
C GLY A 74 -24.28 12.33 6.65
N ILE A 75 -24.51 11.31 5.83
CA ILE A 75 -24.38 9.92 6.22
C ILE A 75 -22.91 9.52 6.16
N VAL A 76 -22.41 9.01 7.28
CA VAL A 76 -21.10 8.37 7.39
C VAL A 76 -21.29 6.86 7.47
N THR A 77 -20.37 6.12 6.86
CA THR A 77 -20.37 4.66 6.84
C THR A 77 -19.41 4.09 7.87
N GLU A 78 -18.35 4.83 8.22
CA GLU A 78 -17.31 4.34 9.11
C GLU A 78 -16.64 5.50 9.86
N ILE A 79 -16.29 5.28 11.12
CA ILE A 79 -15.46 6.19 11.91
C ILE A 79 -14.39 5.35 12.63
N HIS A 80 -13.13 5.62 12.33
CA HIS A 80 -11.99 4.95 12.95
C HIS A 80 -11.16 5.94 13.76
N LEU A 81 -10.94 5.65 15.04
CA LEU A 81 -9.91 6.33 15.82
C LEU A 81 -8.56 5.66 15.57
N GLN A 82 -7.58 6.43 15.11
CA GLN A 82 -6.23 5.93 14.85
C GLN A 82 -5.16 6.94 15.26
N ALA A 83 -3.93 6.47 15.40
CA ALA A 83 -2.77 7.31 15.55
C ALA A 83 -2.25 7.71 14.16
N TRP A 84 -2.00 8.99 13.94
CA TRP A 84 -1.43 9.49 12.68
C TRP A 84 -0.46 10.63 12.99
N GLN A 85 0.80 10.50 12.53
CA GLN A 85 1.87 11.46 12.82
C GLN A 85 1.97 11.89 14.30
N GLY A 86 1.91 10.93 15.21
CA GLY A 86 2.09 11.22 16.65
C GLY A 86 0.85 11.77 17.36
N ARG A 87 -0.30 11.92 16.69
CA ARG A 87 -1.55 12.44 17.27
C ARG A 87 -2.73 11.50 17.04
N PRO A 88 -3.72 11.48 17.94
CA PRO A 88 -4.96 10.75 17.71
C PRO A 88 -5.84 11.51 16.70
N VAL A 89 -6.33 10.79 15.68
CA VAL A 89 -7.21 11.34 14.64
C VAL A 89 -8.39 10.41 14.41
N PHE A 90 -9.54 11.00 14.10
CA PHE A 90 -10.67 10.28 13.53
C PHE A 90 -10.52 10.26 12.01
N ASN A 91 -10.56 9.07 11.42
CA ASN A 91 -10.77 8.88 10.00
C ASN A 91 -12.25 8.57 9.77
N VAL A 92 -12.94 9.48 9.10
CA VAL A 92 -14.37 9.38 8.82
C VAL A 92 -14.56 9.05 7.35
N LEU A 93 -15.22 7.93 7.07
CA LEU A 93 -15.64 7.53 5.73
C LEU A 93 -17.08 7.96 5.50
N ARG A 94 -17.29 8.74 4.44
CA ARG A 94 -18.61 9.20 4.00
C ARG A 94 -19.27 8.20 3.06
N ALA A 95 -20.60 8.29 2.93
CA ALA A 95 -21.37 7.40 2.05
C ALA A 95 -21.00 7.53 0.55
N ASP A 96 -20.41 8.64 0.13
CA ASP A 96 -19.87 8.86 -1.22
C ASP A 96 -18.49 8.21 -1.43
N GLY A 97 -17.92 7.60 -0.38
CA GLY A 97 -16.60 6.96 -0.41
C GLY A 97 -15.44 7.90 -0.06
N ALA A 98 -15.69 9.18 0.17
CA ALA A 98 -14.63 10.12 0.54
C ALA A 98 -14.24 9.96 2.01
N SER A 99 -12.94 10.04 2.29
CA SER A 99 -12.35 9.87 3.62
C SER A 99 -11.77 11.20 4.10
N SER A 100 -11.98 11.53 5.37
CA SER A 100 -11.46 12.75 5.97
C SER A 100 -10.84 12.49 7.34
N LEU A 101 -9.64 13.01 7.54
CA LEU A 101 -8.96 13.00 8.83
C LEU A 101 -9.37 14.24 9.63
N VAL A 102 -9.74 14.02 10.88
CA VAL A 102 -10.10 15.06 11.84
C VAL A 102 -9.30 14.84 13.13
N ASP A 103 -8.69 15.87 13.67
CA ASP A 103 -7.98 15.78 14.95
C ASP A 103 -8.95 15.40 16.07
N ALA A 104 -8.63 14.31 16.78
CA ALA A 104 -9.53 13.72 17.76
C ALA A 104 -9.58 14.49 19.08
N ARG A 105 -8.83 15.58 19.22
CA ARG A 105 -8.84 16.46 20.41
C ARG A 105 -9.43 17.83 20.10
N THR A 106 -9.17 18.37 18.91
CA THR A 106 -9.56 19.75 18.57
C THR A 106 -10.74 19.85 17.61
N ALA A 107 -11.13 18.76 16.95
CA ALA A 107 -12.07 18.74 15.83
C ALA A 107 -11.57 19.49 14.57
N GLU A 108 -10.26 19.76 14.47
CA GLU A 108 -9.66 20.36 13.29
C GLU A 108 -9.66 19.37 12.11
N VAL A 109 -10.13 19.80 10.95
CA VAL A 109 -10.14 18.98 9.73
C VAL A 109 -8.75 19.03 9.08
N ILE A 110 -8.11 17.87 8.95
CA ILE A 110 -6.73 17.72 8.45
C ILE A 110 -6.70 17.50 6.93
N THR A 111 -7.72 16.82 6.38
CA THR A 111 -7.82 16.57 4.93
C THR A 111 -8.44 17.80 4.22
N PRO A 112 -7.97 18.19 3.02
CA PRO A 112 -6.85 17.63 2.27
C PRO A 112 -5.49 17.99 2.88
N ILE A 113 -4.55 17.04 2.84
CA ILE A 113 -3.19 17.27 3.35
C ILE A 113 -2.39 18.12 2.37
N THR A 114 -1.51 18.98 2.91
CA THR A 114 -0.58 19.78 2.10
C THR A 114 0.56 18.93 1.55
N ARG A 115 1.26 19.44 0.53
CA ARG A 115 2.48 18.81 -0.01
C ARG A 115 3.52 18.51 1.08
N ASP A 116 3.75 19.47 1.97
CA ASP A 116 4.75 19.32 3.04
C ASP A 116 4.32 18.26 4.05
N THR A 117 3.01 18.19 4.36
CA THR A 117 2.45 17.14 5.20
C THR A 117 2.58 15.77 4.54
N ALA A 118 2.29 15.66 3.23
CA ALA A 118 2.44 14.41 2.49
C ALA A 118 3.89 13.91 2.47
N ILE A 119 4.85 14.82 2.28
CA ILE A 119 6.28 14.53 2.37
C ILE A 119 6.66 14.05 3.78
N ALA A 120 6.15 14.72 4.82
CA ALA A 120 6.42 14.35 6.21
C ALA A 120 5.90 12.94 6.52
N VAL A 121 4.67 12.60 6.10
CA VAL A 121 4.11 11.24 6.24
C VAL A 121 4.98 10.23 5.52
N ALA A 122 5.26 10.45 4.24
CA ALA A 122 6.05 9.52 3.42
C ALA A 122 7.45 9.30 4.01
N SER A 123 8.06 10.36 4.53
CA SER A 123 9.38 10.28 5.18
C SER A 123 9.31 9.55 6.51
N SER A 124 8.26 9.75 7.31
CA SER A 124 8.09 9.05 8.59
C SER A 124 7.75 7.57 8.44
N ASP A 125 7.13 7.19 7.32
CA ASP A 125 6.78 5.80 7.01
C ASP A 125 7.97 5.02 6.46
N TYR A 126 9.04 5.70 6.00
CA TYR A 126 10.25 5.07 5.50
C TYR A 126 11.28 4.84 6.62
N ALA A 127 11.80 3.61 6.72
CA ALA A 127 12.87 3.28 7.65
C ALA A 127 14.21 3.84 7.13
N GLY A 128 14.71 4.90 7.77
CA GLY A 128 15.99 5.54 7.44
C GLY A 128 15.82 6.99 6.99
N GLU A 129 16.76 7.47 6.20
CA GLU A 129 16.75 8.82 5.63
C GLU A 129 16.47 8.72 4.11
N PRO A 130 15.21 8.88 3.65
CA PRO A 130 14.89 8.77 2.24
C PRO A 130 15.37 10.01 1.47
N GLU A 131 15.94 9.80 0.29
CA GLU A 131 16.15 10.86 -0.69
C GLU A 131 14.90 10.95 -1.59
N ILE A 132 14.24 12.11 -1.59
CA ILE A 132 13.02 12.32 -2.37
C ILE A 132 13.40 12.84 -3.76
N GLU A 133 13.23 11.99 -4.78
CA GLU A 133 13.52 12.35 -6.18
C GLU A 133 12.48 13.31 -6.76
N ALA A 134 11.19 13.01 -6.54
CA ALA A 134 10.08 13.80 -7.08
C ALA A 134 8.86 13.72 -6.16
N VAL A 135 8.00 14.74 -6.24
CA VAL A 135 6.68 14.75 -5.59
C VAL A 135 5.68 15.30 -6.58
N GLU A 136 4.71 14.47 -6.94
CA GLU A 136 3.69 14.76 -7.94
C GLU A 136 2.30 14.52 -7.34
N TYR A 137 1.36 15.43 -7.63
CA TYR A 137 -0.03 15.30 -7.23
C TYR A 137 -0.83 14.72 -8.40
N PHE A 138 -1.63 13.70 -8.11
CA PHE A 138 -2.50 13.06 -9.10
C PHE A 138 -3.96 13.33 -8.73
N GLU A 139 -4.70 13.98 -9.63
CA GLU A 139 -6.16 14.17 -9.49
C GLU A 139 -6.93 12.85 -9.62
N GLU A 140 -6.42 11.94 -10.45
CA GLU A 140 -6.98 10.61 -10.65
C GLU A 140 -6.00 9.54 -10.18
N PRO A 141 -6.48 8.45 -9.54
CA PRO A 141 -5.62 7.37 -9.10
C PRO A 141 -4.88 6.73 -10.29
N THR A 142 -3.59 6.46 -10.11
CA THR A 142 -2.82 5.71 -11.09
C THR A 142 -3.22 4.23 -11.07
N TRP A 143 -2.84 3.49 -12.13
CA TRP A 143 -3.10 2.05 -12.23
C TRP A 143 -2.50 1.23 -11.08
N GLU A 144 -1.46 1.76 -10.43
CA GLU A 144 -0.80 1.14 -9.27
C GLU A 144 -1.66 1.20 -8.00
N TYR A 145 -2.48 2.23 -7.84
CA TYR A 145 -3.28 2.44 -6.63
C TYR A 145 -4.41 1.39 -6.50
N ARG A 146 -4.84 0.78 -7.62
CA ARG A 146 -5.85 -0.31 -7.74
C ARG A 146 -7.16 -0.10 -6.98
N ARG A 147 -7.40 1.08 -6.42
CA ARG A 147 -8.59 1.52 -5.68
C ARG A 147 -9.04 2.86 -6.24
N ALA A 148 -10.29 3.25 -5.96
CA ALA A 148 -10.70 4.62 -6.16
C ALA A 148 -9.75 5.51 -5.34
N GLY A 149 -9.15 6.52 -5.99
CA GLY A 149 -8.28 7.49 -5.35
C GLY A 149 -9.01 8.16 -4.19
N PRO A 150 -8.30 8.66 -3.17
CA PRO A 150 -8.95 9.50 -2.17
C PRO A 150 -9.48 10.73 -2.91
N ALA A 151 -10.81 10.83 -3.01
CA ALA A 151 -11.51 12.05 -3.42
C ALA A 151 -11.46 13.10 -2.30
#